data_AF-A0A7W1QF56-F1
#
_entry.id   AF-A0A7W1QF56-F1
#
_cell.length_a   1.000
_cell.length_b   1.000
_cell.length_c   1.000
_cell.angle_alpha   90.00
_cell.angle_beta   90.00
_cell.angle_gamma   90.00
#
_symmetry.space_group_name_H-M   'P 1'
#
loop_
_entity.id
_entity.type
_entity.pdbx_description
1 polymer ?
#
loop_
_entity_poly.entity_id
_entity_poly.type
_entity_poly.pdbx_seq_one_letter_code
_entity_poly.pdbx_strand_id
1 'polypeptide(L)'
;MEGFGGLFGDPDELQKRMAEFAEQMQAQQGLVWADNAIKLAVEMTVAAIHRINIQGTPDQQAEQIRAVMATVFPDAVALVREARSGLQ
;
A
#
# COMPACT_ATOMS: atom_id res chain seq x y z
N MET A 1 -16.48 46.85 23.54
CA MET A 1 -16.24 45.50 24.11
C MET A 1 -15.90 44.56 22.97
N GLU A 2 -14.72 44.78 22.39
CA GLU A 2 -14.03 43.81 21.56
C GLU A 2 -13.48 42.72 22.48
N GLY A 3 -13.52 41.44 22.09
CA GLY A 3 -12.69 40.44 22.77
C GLY A 3 -13.16 38.99 22.86
N PHE A 4 -14.34 38.59 22.38
CA PHE A 4 -14.76 37.17 22.47
C PHE A 4 -15.19 36.51 21.15
N GLY A 5 -15.10 37.23 20.03
CA GLY A 5 -15.42 36.69 18.68
C GLY A 5 -14.20 36.44 17.78
N GLY A 6 -12.99 36.83 18.20
CA GLY A 6 -11.76 36.74 17.39
C GLY A 6 -10.81 35.61 17.78
N LEU A 7 -11.18 34.74 18.73
CA LEU A 7 -10.32 33.63 19.20
C LEU A 7 -10.66 32.28 18.53
N PHE A 8 -11.82 32.18 17.91
CA PHE A 8 -12.26 31.04 17.11
C PHE A 8 -12.63 31.61 15.75
N GLY A 9 -11.72 31.49 14.78
CA GLY A 9 -11.89 32.05 13.43
C GLY A 9 -13.23 31.64 12.81
N ASP A 10 -13.71 32.48 11.91
CA ASP A 10 -15.03 32.38 11.27
C ASP A 10 -15.39 30.92 10.92
N PRO A 11 -16.64 30.49 11.16
CA PRO A 11 -17.08 29.10 10.97
C PRO A 11 -16.80 28.57 9.56
N ASP A 12 -16.83 29.44 8.54
CA ASP A 12 -16.49 29.12 7.15
C ASP A 12 -14.99 28.84 6.94
N GLU A 13 -14.11 29.53 7.67
CA GLU A 13 -12.67 29.32 7.60
C GLU A 13 -12.27 28.01 8.30
N LEU A 14 -12.94 27.69 9.41
CA LEU A 14 -12.85 26.39 10.08
C LEU A 14 -13.35 25.25 9.19
N GLN A 15 -14.49 25.44 8.52
CA GLN A 15 -15.04 24.46 7.59
C GLN A 15 -14.12 24.23 6.39
N LYS A 16 -13.54 25.30 5.85
CA LYS A 16 -12.55 25.22 4.77
C LYS A 16 -11.29 24.47 5.19
N ARG A 17 -10.73 24.79 6.37
CA ARG A 17 -9.56 24.06 6.91
C ARG A 17 -9.88 22.60 7.21
N MET A 18 -11.07 22.29 7.70
CA MET A 18 -11.51 20.91 7.93
C MET A 18 -11.68 20.13 6.62
N ALA A 19 -12.17 20.78 5.55
CA ALA A 19 -12.26 20.17 4.22
C ALA A 19 -10.87 19.90 3.62
N GLU A 20 -9.95 20.87 3.69
CA GLU A 20 -8.55 20.71 3.26
C GLU A 20 -7.82 19.64 4.09
N PHE A 21 -8.09 19.57 5.40
CA PHE A 21 -7.56 18.54 6.29
C PHE A 21 -8.13 17.15 5.97
N ALA A 22 -9.43 17.06 5.66
CA ALA A 22 -10.07 15.81 5.24
C ALA A 22 -9.51 15.28 3.91
N GLU A 23 -9.30 16.16 2.93
CA GLU A 23 -8.69 15.82 1.65
C GLU A 23 -7.23 15.35 1.82
N GLN A 24 -6.45 16.05 2.64
CA GLN A 24 -5.07 15.67 2.94
C GLN A 24 -4.98 14.33 3.69
N MET A 25 -5.89 14.08 4.64
CA MET A 25 -5.99 12.80 5.36
C MET A 25 -6.40 11.65 4.42
N GLN A 26 -7.32 11.89 3.49
CA GLN A 26 -7.75 10.91 2.51
C GLN A 26 -6.63 10.58 1.52
N ALA A 27 -5.85 11.58 1.09
CA ALA A 27 -4.68 11.39 0.24
C ALA A 27 -3.56 10.60 0.94
N GLN A 28 -3.31 10.86 2.24
CA GLN A 28 -2.31 10.11 3.02
C GLN A 28 -2.70 8.64 3.22
N GLN A 29 -3.99 8.33 3.44
CA GLN A 29 -4.48 6.95 3.56
C GLN A 29 -4.20 6.13 2.30
N GLY A 30 -4.30 6.74 1.11
CA GLY A 30 -3.99 6.09 -0.16
C GLY A 30 -2.52 5.68 -0.30
N LEU A 31 -1.59 6.48 0.21
CA LEU A 31 -0.13 6.21 0.15
C LEU A 31 0.28 5.10 1.12
N VAL A 32 -0.19 5.18 2.39
CA VAL A 32 0.12 4.16 3.41
C VAL A 32 -0.42 2.79 3.01
N TRP A 33 -1.56 2.74 2.31
CA TRP A 33 -2.10 1.48 1.81
C TRP A 33 -1.26 0.90 0.66
N ALA A 34 -0.72 1.74 -0.23
CA ALA A 34 0.11 1.29 -1.36
C ALA A 34 1.40 0.58 -0.90
N ASP A 35 2.06 1.08 0.14
CA ASP A 35 3.25 0.46 0.70
C ASP A 35 2.94 -0.89 1.36
N ASN A 36 1.79 -1.00 2.03
CA ASN A 36 1.32 -2.26 2.63
C ASN A 36 0.94 -3.30 1.57
N ALA A 37 0.39 -2.86 0.44
CA ALA A 37 -0.01 -3.70 -0.70
C ALA A 37 1.20 -4.33 -1.40
N ILE A 38 2.23 -3.54 -1.73
CA ILE A 38 3.46 -4.07 -2.35
C ILE A 38 4.16 -5.03 -1.39
N LYS A 39 4.23 -4.67 -0.10
CA LYS A 39 4.78 -5.55 0.94
C LYS A 39 4.06 -6.88 1.00
N LEU A 40 2.73 -6.88 0.94
CA LEU A 40 1.92 -8.12 0.92
C LEU A 40 2.26 -8.99 -0.29
N ALA A 41 2.39 -8.41 -1.49
CA ALA A 41 2.77 -9.15 -2.70
C ALA A 41 4.16 -9.82 -2.57
N VAL A 42 5.13 -9.12 -1.96
CA VAL A 42 6.46 -9.67 -1.66
C VAL A 42 6.36 -10.81 -0.65
N GLU A 43 5.62 -10.64 0.44
CA GLU A 43 5.44 -11.66 1.48
C GLU A 43 4.80 -12.94 0.90
N MET A 44 3.79 -12.80 0.04
CA MET A 44 3.18 -13.92 -0.66
C MET A 44 4.19 -14.66 -1.56
N THR A 45 5.03 -13.92 -2.28
CA THR A 45 6.07 -14.49 -3.16
C THR A 45 7.11 -15.25 -2.36
N VAL A 46 7.58 -14.70 -1.23
CA VAL A 46 8.54 -15.37 -0.33
C VAL A 46 7.93 -16.64 0.27
N ALA A 47 6.67 -16.58 0.72
CA ALA A 47 5.96 -17.74 1.24
C ALA A 47 5.83 -18.87 0.19
N ALA A 48 5.62 -18.52 -1.08
CA ALA A 48 5.57 -19.49 -2.17
C ALA A 48 6.94 -20.15 -2.42
N ILE A 49 8.02 -19.36 -2.41
CA ILE A 49 9.40 -19.87 -2.56
C ILE A 49 9.77 -20.82 -1.40
N HIS A 50 9.29 -20.58 -0.18
CA HIS A 50 9.55 -21.50 0.94
C HIS A 50 8.79 -22.83 0.85
N ARG A 51 7.78 -22.95 -0.02
CA ARG A 51 7.01 -24.20 -0.20
C ARG A 51 7.55 -25.11 -1.29
N ILE A 52 8.44 -24.62 -2.15
CA ILE A 52 9.02 -25.42 -3.22
C ILE A 52 10.25 -26.18 -2.71
N ASN A 53 10.40 -27.42 -3.17
CA ASN A 53 11.58 -28.22 -2.91
C ASN A 53 12.64 -27.90 -3.97
N ILE A 54 13.69 -27.19 -3.58
CA ILE A 54 14.77 -26.75 -4.48
C ILE A 54 15.97 -27.69 -4.31
N GLN A 55 16.51 -28.20 -5.41
CA GLN A 55 17.61 -29.16 -5.40
C GLN A 55 18.68 -28.78 -6.42
N GLY A 56 19.90 -29.29 -6.21
CA GLY A 56 21.04 -29.08 -7.11
C GLY A 56 22.10 -28.15 -6.56
N THR A 57 22.97 -27.66 -7.44
CA THR A 57 24.05 -26.72 -7.09
C THR A 57 23.48 -25.34 -6.76
N PRO A 58 24.24 -24.47 -6.06
CA PRO A 58 23.79 -23.10 -5.75
C PRO A 58 23.31 -22.31 -6.97
N ASP A 59 23.97 -22.46 -8.12
CA ASP A 59 23.58 -21.78 -9.36
C ASP A 59 22.22 -22.29 -9.88
N GLN A 60 22.00 -23.61 -9.83
CA GLN A 60 20.73 -24.24 -10.21
C GLN A 60 19.59 -23.86 -9.26
N GLN A 61 19.88 -23.77 -7.96
CA GLN A 61 18.92 -23.31 -6.97
C GLN A 61 18.52 -21.85 -7.21
N ALA A 62 19.49 -20.98 -7.52
CA ALA A 62 19.23 -19.58 -7.83
C ALA A 62 18.38 -19.41 -9.10
N GLU A 63 18.59 -20.26 -10.11
CA GLU A 63 17.78 -20.28 -11.32
C GLU A 63 16.34 -20.72 -11.06
N GLN A 64 16.15 -21.76 -10.24
CA GLN A 64 14.81 -22.21 -9.81
C GLN A 64 14.07 -21.12 -9.03
N ILE A 65 14.74 -20.44 -8.10
CA ILE A 65 14.15 -19.31 -7.34
C ILE A 65 13.74 -18.19 -8.29
N ARG A 66 14.60 -17.82 -9.24
CA ARG A 66 14.28 -16.78 -10.24
C ARG A 66 13.07 -17.16 -11.09
N ALA A 67 12.94 -18.41 -11.50
CA ALA A 67 11.79 -18.90 -12.26
C ALA A 67 10.47 -18.77 -11.47
N VAL A 68 10.48 -19.14 -10.19
CA VAL A 68 9.31 -18.98 -9.31
C VAL A 68 8.98 -17.52 -9.09
N MET A 69 9.98 -16.67 -8.80
CA MET A 69 9.77 -15.24 -8.61
C MET A 69 9.20 -14.56 -9.86
N ALA A 70 9.67 -14.93 -11.05
CA ALA A 70 9.18 -14.40 -12.33
C ALA A 70 7.71 -14.75 -12.61
N THR A 71 7.18 -15.80 -11.98
CA THR A 71 5.78 -16.22 -12.15
C THR A 71 4.89 -15.68 -11.03
N VAL A 72 5.30 -15.89 -9.78
CA VAL A 72 4.45 -15.62 -8.61
C VAL A 72 4.36 -14.13 -8.27
N PHE A 73 5.45 -13.37 -8.44
CA PHE A 73 5.45 -11.96 -8.06
C PHE A 73 4.51 -11.10 -8.92
N PRO A 74 4.52 -11.19 -10.26
CA PRO A 74 3.56 -10.46 -11.10
C PRO A 74 2.11 -10.78 -10.75
N ASP A 75 1.79 -12.06 -10.49
CA ASP A 75 0.44 -12.50 -10.14
C ASP A 75 -0.01 -11.95 -8.78
N ALA A 76 0.87 -11.99 -7.78
CA ALA A 76 0.60 -11.40 -6.46
C ALA A 76 0.37 -9.88 -6.57
N VAL A 77 1.16 -9.18 -7.39
CA VAL A 77 0.97 -7.75 -7.66
C VAL A 77 -0.36 -7.48 -8.38
N ALA A 78 -0.73 -8.31 -9.36
CA ALA A 78 -1.99 -8.18 -10.07
C ALA A 78 -3.19 -8.36 -9.12
N LEU A 79 -3.16 -9.38 -8.26
CA LEU A 79 -4.20 -9.66 -7.28
C LEU A 79 -4.38 -8.49 -6.30
N VAL A 80 -3.27 -7.94 -5.80
CA VAL A 80 -3.31 -6.78 -4.89
C VAL A 80 -3.86 -5.53 -5.59
N ARG A 81 -3.56 -5.35 -6.89
CA ARG A 81 -4.12 -4.25 -7.70
C ARG A 81 -5.63 -4.43 -7.93
N GLU A 82 -6.09 -5.64 -8.20
CA GLU A 82 -7.51 -5.94 -8.39
C GLU A 82 -8.31 -5.73 -7.09
N ALA A 83 -7.79 -6.21 -5.96
CA ALA A 83 -8.37 -5.97 -4.64
C ALA A 83 -8.52 -4.48 -4.32
N ARG A 84 -7.62 -3.62 -4.83
CA ARG A 84 -7.75 -2.16 -4.75
C ARG A 84 -8.90 -1.64 -5.60
N SER A 85 -8.96 -2.05 -6.87
CA SER A 85 -9.96 -1.56 -7.82
C SER A 85 -11.38 -1.91 -7.40
N GLY A 86 -11.57 -3.00 -6.66
CA GLY A 86 -12.87 -3.35 -6.05
C GLY A 86 -13.25 -2.56 -4.79
N LEU A 87 -12.33 -1.76 -4.21
CA LEU A 87 -12.58 -0.91 -3.04
C LEU A 87 -12.89 0.56 -3.39
N GLN A 88 -12.79 0.95 -4.67
CA GLN A 88 -13.10 2.31 -5.17
C GLN A 88 -14.53 2.38 -5.72
#